data_AF-A0A2E0RTS1-F1
#
_entry.id   AF-A0A2E0RTS1-F1
#
_cell.length_a   1.000
_cell.length_b   1.000
_cell.length_c   1.000
_cell.angle_alpha   90.00
_cell.angle_beta   90.00
_cell.angle_gamma   90.00
#
_symmetry.space_group_name_H-M   'P 1'
#
loop_
_entity.id
_entity.type
_entity.pdbx_description
1 polymer ?
#
loop_
_entity_poly.entity_id
_entity_poly.type
_entity_poly.pdbx_seq_one_letter_code
_entity_poly.pdbx_strand_id
1 'polypeptide(L)'
;MHAKVSKSGLRFFAHDRVSPDCPSNGETAAHRELKAVIAATARAIGLEAEIEASESGWRADVLLIENATGRRVAFEAQLAAMTADVGKERTERYAASDVEAVWVSNRTASWLFQIPGVKIVVTGEPTVELGCAKWSGWWRPAPAITLATFMRSLFARRLVCRQLDGWLEVTLARGDGVIDRPFPSPVVWAKPSEWDTYQQHLRRREAEWERQRRDAGTHAANIAALAERQQRLVPLAVDRAKQQTGLTAWAGEQEKWYAMGVPIFLRNNHRLSDGEHLWGVVCPVASRVGSWAQYKWRGVTVVAADERERRRLDLAMHGAVNVIVLGAEATGP
;
A
#
# COMPACT_ATOMS: atom_id res chain seq x y z
N MET A 1 6.16 -22.90 52.15
CA MET A 1 5.76 -21.53 52.56
C MET A 1 5.37 -21.60 54.02
N HIS A 2 5.90 -20.74 54.88
CA HIS A 2 5.67 -20.75 56.33
C HIS A 2 5.40 -19.35 56.86
N ALA A 3 4.53 -19.26 57.87
CA ALA A 3 4.27 -18.02 58.57
C ALA A 3 5.52 -17.62 59.39
N LYS A 4 6.00 -16.40 59.20
CA LYS A 4 7.08 -15.76 59.94
C LYS A 4 6.58 -14.48 60.60
N VAL A 5 7.30 -14.07 61.64
CA VAL A 5 7.09 -12.80 62.33
C VAL A 5 8.40 -12.03 62.27
N SER A 6 8.37 -10.77 61.83
CA SER A 6 9.55 -9.90 61.81
C SER A 6 9.98 -9.56 63.24
N LYS A 7 11.21 -9.04 63.40
CA LYS A 7 11.68 -8.51 64.70
C LYS A 7 10.81 -7.36 65.25
N SER A 8 10.02 -6.72 64.39
CA SER A 8 9.05 -5.66 64.74
C SER A 8 7.61 -6.17 64.91
N GLY A 9 7.38 -7.49 64.87
CA GLY A 9 6.07 -8.10 65.11
C GLY A 9 5.17 -8.27 63.87
N LEU A 10 5.63 -7.89 62.67
CA LEU A 10 4.84 -8.05 61.44
C LEU A 10 4.77 -9.52 61.05
N ARG A 11 3.55 -10.06 60.91
CA ARG A 11 3.33 -11.43 60.41
C ARG A 11 3.34 -11.43 58.89
N PHE A 12 4.15 -12.28 58.27
CA PHE A 12 4.24 -12.44 56.83
C PHE A 12 4.48 -13.90 56.49
N PHE A 13 4.08 -14.34 55.30
CA PHE A 13 4.47 -15.66 54.82
C PHE A 13 5.79 -15.58 54.07
N ALA A 14 6.70 -16.50 54.36
CA ALA A 14 7.98 -16.62 53.69
C ALA A 14 8.09 -17.97 52.97
N HIS A 15 8.90 -18.02 51.91
CA HIS A 15 9.35 -19.29 51.36
C HIS A 15 10.60 -19.75 52.12
N ASP A 16 10.83 -21.06 52.15
CA ASP A 16 12.11 -21.62 52.56
C ASP A 16 13.20 -21.22 51.56
N ARG A 17 14.46 -21.30 52.00
CA ARG A 17 15.63 -20.88 51.23
C ARG A 17 15.59 -21.51 49.83
N VAL A 18 15.83 -20.69 48.82
CA VAL A 18 15.79 -20.98 47.38
C VAL A 18 16.32 -22.39 47.08
N SER A 19 15.41 -23.32 46.76
CA SER A 19 15.76 -24.54 46.03
C SER A 19 15.88 -24.19 44.54
N PRO A 20 16.86 -24.73 43.79
CA PRO A 20 16.93 -24.59 42.33
C PRO A 20 15.62 -24.95 41.63
N ASP A 21 14.85 -25.86 42.21
CA ASP A 21 13.59 -26.37 41.69
C ASP A 21 12.35 -25.60 42.17
N CYS A 22 12.51 -24.42 42.79
CA CYS A 22 11.37 -23.59 43.18
C CYS A 22 10.65 -23.07 41.92
N PRO A 23 9.35 -23.35 41.70
CA PRO A 23 8.63 -22.89 40.51
C PRO A 23 8.56 -21.35 40.37
N SER A 24 8.81 -20.62 41.47
CA SER A 24 8.83 -19.15 41.52
C SER A 24 10.25 -18.56 41.47
N ASN A 25 11.29 -19.37 41.23
CA ASN A 25 12.66 -18.89 41.19
C ASN A 25 12.86 -17.98 39.97
N GLY A 26 13.10 -16.68 40.21
CA GLY A 26 13.26 -15.67 39.15
C GLY A 26 12.00 -14.88 38.77
N GLU A 27 10.83 -15.21 39.33
CA GLU A 27 9.59 -14.48 39.05
C GLU A 27 9.48 -13.19 39.87
N THR A 28 9.36 -12.04 39.20
CA THR A 28 9.27 -10.73 39.86
C THR A 28 7.87 -10.48 40.44
N ALA A 29 7.76 -9.64 41.47
CA ALA A 29 6.45 -9.22 42.00
C ALA A 29 5.56 -8.56 40.92
N ALA A 30 6.18 -7.76 40.04
CA ALA A 30 5.48 -7.09 38.93
C ALA A 30 4.90 -8.09 37.91
N HIS A 31 5.59 -9.21 37.65
CA HIS A 31 5.08 -10.26 36.76
C HIS A 31 3.86 -10.96 37.36
N ARG A 32 3.93 -11.33 38.65
CA ARG A 32 2.81 -11.93 39.39
C ARG A 32 1.60 -10.99 39.47
N GLU A 33 1.84 -9.71 39.74
CA GLU A 33 0.79 -8.70 39.76
C GLU A 33 0.10 -8.59 38.40
N LEU A 34 0.86 -8.55 37.31
CA LEU A 34 0.30 -8.49 35.96
C LEU A 34 -0.58 -9.71 35.64
N LYS A 35 -0.14 -10.93 35.98
CA LYS A 35 -0.96 -12.15 35.83
C LYS A 35 -2.24 -12.08 36.63
N ALA A 36 -2.15 -11.64 37.89
CA ALA A 36 -3.30 -11.49 38.77
C ALA A 36 -4.31 -10.47 38.23
N VAL A 37 -3.85 -9.33 37.71
CA VAL A 37 -4.70 -8.31 37.09
C VAL A 37 -5.41 -8.85 35.85
N ILE A 38 -4.71 -9.58 34.98
CA ILE A 38 -5.30 -10.20 33.78
C ILE A 38 -6.39 -11.20 34.19
N ALA A 39 -6.07 -12.14 35.09
CA ALA A 39 -7.02 -13.15 35.54
C ALA A 39 -8.23 -12.55 36.27
N ALA A 40 -8.02 -11.57 37.13
CA ALA A 40 -9.10 -10.88 37.83
C ALA A 40 -10.02 -10.12 36.86
N THR A 41 -9.45 -9.43 35.86
CA THR A 41 -10.22 -8.73 34.83
C THR A 41 -11.07 -9.70 34.01
N ALA A 42 -10.49 -10.84 33.62
CA ALA A 42 -11.20 -11.87 32.87
C ALA A 42 -12.38 -12.45 33.66
N ARG A 43 -12.17 -12.82 34.93
CA ARG A 43 -13.22 -13.32 35.81
C ARG A 43 -14.33 -12.31 36.04
N ALA A 44 -13.99 -11.03 36.18
CA ALA A 44 -14.97 -9.94 36.34
C ALA A 44 -15.87 -9.75 35.11
N ILE A 45 -15.45 -10.22 33.93
CA ILE A 45 -16.27 -10.19 32.70
C ILE A 45 -16.92 -11.53 32.37
N GLY A 46 -16.86 -12.51 33.28
CA GLY A 46 -17.52 -13.80 33.15
C GLY A 46 -16.73 -14.88 32.41
N LEU A 47 -15.43 -14.65 32.16
CA LEU A 47 -14.54 -15.68 31.61
C LEU A 47 -13.93 -16.52 32.73
N GLU A 48 -13.62 -17.78 32.42
CA GLU A 48 -12.73 -18.57 33.25
C GLU A 48 -11.27 -18.15 33.01
N ALA A 49 -10.46 -18.21 34.06
CA ALA A 49 -9.07 -17.80 34.02
C ALA A 49 -8.20 -18.67 34.93
N GLU A 50 -7.21 -19.34 34.33
CA GLU A 50 -6.23 -20.19 35.01
C GLU A 50 -4.84 -19.54 34.93
N ILE A 51 -4.17 -19.40 36.07
CA ILE A 51 -2.81 -18.84 36.14
C ILE A 51 -1.82 -20.01 36.11
N GLU A 52 -0.75 -19.90 35.32
CA GLU A 52 0.22 -20.97 35.06
C GLU A 52 -0.36 -22.26 34.45
N ALA A 53 -1.40 -22.13 33.62
CA ALA A 53 -1.99 -23.29 32.94
C ALA A 53 -0.99 -23.93 31.98
N SER A 54 -0.94 -25.26 31.96
CA SER A 54 -0.03 -26.00 31.08
C SER A 54 -0.69 -27.25 30.50
N GLU A 55 -0.30 -27.58 29.28
CA GLU A 55 -0.61 -28.84 28.60
C GLU A 55 0.69 -29.39 27.98
N SER A 56 0.62 -30.50 27.24
CA SER A 56 1.79 -31.08 26.61
C SER A 56 2.39 -30.13 25.56
N GLY A 57 3.51 -29.46 25.90
CA GLY A 57 4.31 -28.66 24.96
C GLY A 57 4.25 -27.15 25.18
N TRP A 58 3.40 -26.64 26.08
CA TRP A 58 3.31 -25.21 26.39
C TRP A 58 2.86 -24.95 27.83
N ARG A 59 3.13 -23.74 28.31
CA ARG A 59 2.67 -23.21 29.61
C ARG A 59 2.35 -21.73 29.44
N ALA A 60 1.10 -21.36 29.69
CA ALA A 60 0.62 -20.00 29.66
C ALA A 60 0.74 -19.34 31.03
N ASP A 61 1.17 -18.08 31.04
CA ASP A 61 1.13 -17.25 32.24
C ASP A 61 -0.32 -17.11 32.76
N VAL A 62 -1.28 -16.84 31.86
CA VAL A 62 -2.72 -16.88 32.16
C VAL A 62 -3.48 -17.45 30.97
N LEU A 63 -4.23 -18.53 31.14
CA LEU A 63 -5.15 -19.06 30.13
C LEU A 63 -6.56 -18.56 30.40
N LEU A 64 -7.19 -17.92 29.42
CA LEU A 64 -8.59 -17.50 29.48
C LEU A 64 -9.47 -18.43 28.66
N ILE A 65 -10.62 -18.78 29.21
CA ILE A 65 -11.56 -19.73 28.61
C ILE A 65 -12.97 -19.12 28.59
N GLU A 66 -13.61 -19.17 27.42
CA GLU A 66 -15.03 -18.82 27.29
C GLU A 66 -15.89 -20.08 27.35
N ASN A 67 -16.61 -20.26 28.46
CA ASN A 67 -17.37 -21.49 28.74
C ASN A 67 -18.41 -21.84 27.66
N ALA A 68 -19.01 -20.84 27.01
CA ALA A 68 -20.05 -21.06 26.01
C ALA A 68 -19.52 -21.68 24.71
N THR A 69 -18.28 -21.35 24.32
CA THR A 69 -17.70 -21.76 23.03
C THR A 69 -16.51 -22.71 23.19
N GLY A 70 -15.95 -22.83 24.39
CA GLY A 70 -14.68 -23.52 24.64
C GLY A 70 -13.47 -22.79 24.05
N ARG A 71 -13.61 -21.53 23.61
CA ARG A 71 -12.50 -20.77 23.04
C ARG A 71 -11.45 -20.48 24.11
N ARG A 72 -10.17 -20.71 23.77
CA ARG A 72 -9.02 -20.59 24.66
C ARG A 72 -8.05 -19.54 24.16
N VAL A 73 -7.63 -18.63 25.04
CA VAL A 73 -6.65 -17.59 24.73
C VAL A 73 -5.60 -17.48 25.85
N ALA A 74 -4.35 -17.76 25.52
CA ALA A 74 -3.20 -17.56 26.40
C ALA A 74 -2.80 -16.08 26.42
N PHE A 75 -2.76 -15.50 27.61
CA PHE A 75 -2.19 -14.18 27.88
C PHE A 75 -0.80 -14.35 28.49
N GLU A 76 0.22 -13.88 27.78
CA GLU A 76 1.64 -14.04 28.14
C GLU A 76 2.19 -12.73 28.68
N ALA A 77 2.52 -12.69 29.96
CA ALA A 77 2.99 -11.49 30.64
C ALA A 77 4.52 -11.34 30.47
N GLN A 78 4.95 -10.82 29.32
CA GLN A 78 6.37 -10.71 29.00
C GLN A 78 6.97 -9.37 29.45
N LEU A 79 7.53 -9.37 30.67
CA LEU A 79 8.23 -8.21 31.24
C LEU A 79 9.74 -8.21 30.97
N ALA A 80 10.35 -9.38 30.80
CA ALA A 80 11.77 -9.51 30.46
C ALA A 80 12.03 -9.26 28.96
N ALA A 81 13.27 -8.96 28.61
CA ALA A 81 13.67 -8.85 27.21
C ALA A 81 13.42 -10.19 26.48
N MET A 82 12.84 -10.12 25.28
CA MET A 82 12.54 -11.25 24.42
C MET A 82 12.70 -10.80 22.97
N THR A 83 13.18 -11.68 22.11
CA THR A 83 13.18 -11.44 20.66
C THR A 83 11.78 -11.73 20.09
N ALA A 84 11.45 -11.13 18.95
CA ALA A 84 10.19 -11.43 18.29
C ALA A 84 10.10 -12.89 17.86
N ASP A 85 11.20 -13.50 17.42
CA ASP A 85 11.21 -14.88 16.92
C ASP A 85 10.90 -15.90 18.02
N VAL A 86 11.46 -15.72 19.23
CA VAL A 86 11.07 -16.53 20.40
C VAL A 86 9.58 -16.39 20.70
N GLY A 87 9.04 -15.18 20.55
CA GLY A 87 7.61 -14.93 20.69
C GLY A 87 6.77 -15.63 19.62
N LYS A 88 7.24 -15.68 18.36
CA LYS A 88 6.57 -16.37 17.26
C LYS A 88 6.55 -17.88 17.48
N GLU A 89 7.69 -18.49 17.79
CA GLU A 89 7.79 -19.93 18.09
C GLU A 89 6.86 -20.34 19.25
N ARG A 90 6.76 -19.50 20.28
CA ARG A 90 5.81 -19.71 21.39
C ARG A 90 4.35 -19.56 20.94
N THR A 91 4.06 -18.56 20.11
CA THR A 91 2.73 -18.35 19.53
C THR A 91 2.29 -19.54 18.66
N GLU A 92 3.21 -20.10 17.88
CA GLU A 92 2.95 -21.27 17.02
C GLU A 92 2.65 -22.53 17.84
N ARG A 93 3.34 -22.72 18.98
CA ARG A 93 3.04 -23.83 19.90
C ARG A 93 1.64 -23.76 20.50
N TYR A 94 1.17 -22.56 20.83
CA TYR A 94 -0.23 -22.36 21.24
C TYR A 94 -1.19 -22.68 20.11
N ALA A 95 -0.93 -22.15 18.91
CA ALA A 95 -1.78 -22.36 17.75
C ALA A 95 -1.91 -23.85 17.38
N ALA A 96 -0.83 -24.63 17.53
CA ALA A 96 -0.84 -26.09 17.34
C ALA A 96 -1.77 -26.84 18.32
N SER A 97 -2.20 -26.18 19.40
CA SER A 97 -3.13 -26.71 20.40
C SER A 97 -4.49 -25.99 20.38
N ASP A 98 -4.83 -25.27 19.30
CA ASP A 98 -6.05 -24.44 19.20
C ASP A 98 -6.18 -23.39 20.31
N VAL A 99 -5.04 -22.85 20.76
CA VAL A 99 -4.96 -21.75 21.72
C VAL A 99 -4.46 -20.50 21.00
N GLU A 100 -5.20 -19.40 21.06
CA GLU A 100 -4.71 -18.10 20.58
C GLU A 100 -3.77 -17.48 21.62
N ALA A 101 -2.84 -16.60 21.21
CA ALA A 101 -1.93 -15.93 22.12
C ALA A 101 -2.11 -14.40 22.09
N VAL A 102 -1.99 -13.77 23.27
CA VAL A 102 -1.89 -12.31 23.47
C VAL A 102 -0.66 -12.03 24.33
N TRP A 103 0.32 -11.33 23.77
CA TRP A 103 1.53 -10.96 24.47
C TRP A 103 1.37 -9.62 25.15
N VAL A 104 1.60 -9.56 26.46
CA VAL A 104 1.33 -8.40 27.29
C VAL A 104 2.63 -7.84 27.85
N SER A 105 2.83 -6.53 27.71
CA SER A 105 3.91 -5.82 28.39
C SER A 105 3.38 -4.54 29.04
N ASN A 106 4.02 -4.08 30.11
CA ASN A 106 3.80 -2.74 30.66
C ASN A 106 4.76 -1.69 30.08
N ARG A 107 5.56 -2.07 29.08
CA ARG A 107 6.54 -1.22 28.39
C ARG A 107 6.28 -1.25 26.89
N THR A 108 6.83 -0.29 26.16
CA THR A 108 6.88 -0.36 24.70
C THR A 108 7.96 -1.36 24.29
N ALA A 109 7.63 -2.64 24.32
CA ALA A 109 8.55 -3.73 23.98
C ALA A 109 8.91 -3.74 22.49
N SER A 110 10.12 -4.15 22.14
CA SER A 110 10.57 -4.22 20.74
C SER A 110 9.75 -5.20 19.88
N TRP A 111 9.19 -6.24 20.50
CA TRP A 111 8.35 -7.25 19.84
C TRP A 111 6.87 -6.85 19.72
N LEU A 112 6.43 -5.72 20.31
CA LEU A 112 5.01 -5.38 20.49
C LEU A 112 4.15 -5.45 19.21
N PHE A 113 4.73 -5.06 18.08
CA PHE A 113 4.07 -5.05 16.77
C PHE A 113 4.60 -6.14 15.82
N GLN A 114 5.36 -7.11 16.33
CA GLN A 114 5.92 -8.21 15.53
C GLN A 114 5.23 -9.55 15.81
N ILE A 115 4.51 -9.63 16.93
CA ILE A 115 3.70 -10.76 17.38
C ILE A 115 2.36 -10.20 17.91
N PRO A 116 1.36 -11.03 18.25
CA PRO A 116 0.05 -10.57 18.77
C PRO A 116 0.12 -9.84 20.13
N GLY A 117 0.70 -8.65 20.15
CA GLY A 117 1.10 -7.93 21.36
C GLY A 117 0.20 -6.77 21.73
N VAL A 118 0.15 -6.47 23.03
CA VAL A 118 -0.46 -5.27 23.61
C VAL A 118 0.43 -4.67 24.70
N LYS A 119 0.47 -3.34 24.76
CA LYS A 119 1.00 -2.61 25.90
C LYS A 119 -0.16 -2.28 26.83
N ILE A 120 -0.03 -2.62 28.10
CA ILE A 120 -1.03 -2.27 29.11
C ILE A 120 -0.45 -1.39 30.21
N VAL A 121 -1.29 -0.53 30.76
CA VAL A 121 -1.01 0.27 31.95
C VAL A 121 -1.92 -0.23 33.07
N VAL A 122 -1.34 -0.50 34.23
CA VAL A 122 -2.05 -1.05 35.41
C VAL A 122 -2.17 -0.05 36.56
N THR A 123 -1.67 1.18 36.39
CA THR A 123 -1.88 2.26 37.36
C THR A 123 -3.32 2.80 37.23
N GLY A 124 -4.24 2.28 38.06
CA GLY A 124 -5.66 2.58 37.98
C GLY A 124 -6.45 1.48 37.28
N GLU A 125 -7.44 1.85 36.44
CA GLU A 125 -8.16 0.87 35.64
C GLU A 125 -7.23 0.27 34.57
N PRO A 126 -7.04 -1.07 34.53
CA PRO A 126 -6.16 -1.71 33.56
C PRO A 126 -6.56 -1.36 32.13
N THR A 127 -5.64 -0.79 31.37
CA THR A 127 -5.92 -0.18 30.06
C THR A 127 -4.91 -0.64 29.02
N VAL A 128 -5.40 -1.05 27.83
CA VAL A 128 -4.61 -1.33 26.64
C VAL A 128 -4.31 -0.01 25.93
N GLU A 129 -3.03 0.39 25.93
CA GLU A 129 -2.56 1.65 25.37
C GLU A 129 -2.05 1.51 23.93
N LEU A 130 -1.36 0.39 23.62
CA LEU A 130 -0.82 0.09 22.28
C LEU A 130 -1.11 -1.37 21.91
N GLY A 131 -0.98 -1.68 20.62
CA GLY A 131 -1.25 -3.00 20.03
C GLY A 131 -2.55 -3.06 19.23
N CYS A 132 -3.50 -2.17 19.54
CA CYS A 132 -4.69 -1.96 18.72
C CYS A 132 -4.45 -0.89 17.65
N ALA A 133 -5.05 -1.07 16.47
CA ALA A 133 -4.95 -0.15 15.34
C ALA A 133 -6.31 0.19 14.74
N LYS A 134 -6.39 1.33 14.06
CA LYS A 134 -7.54 1.78 13.28
C LYS A 134 -7.11 2.33 11.93
N TRP A 135 -7.99 2.23 10.95
CA TRP A 135 -7.79 2.74 9.61
C TRP A 135 -8.49 4.10 9.45
N SER A 136 -7.77 5.08 8.90
CA SER A 136 -8.36 6.38 8.54
C SER A 136 -7.80 6.95 7.24
N GLY A 137 -7.51 6.07 6.28
CA GLY A 137 -6.71 6.37 5.08
C GLY A 137 -5.24 5.96 5.22
N TRP A 138 -4.78 5.82 6.45
CA TRP A 138 -3.54 5.15 6.85
C TRP A 138 -3.78 4.44 8.19
N TRP A 139 -2.90 3.51 8.55
CA TRP A 139 -2.96 2.79 9.82
C TRP A 139 -2.31 3.61 10.94
N ARG A 140 -3.02 3.71 12.06
CA ARG A 140 -2.54 4.39 13.28
C ARG A 140 -3.01 3.66 14.54
N PRO A 141 -2.36 3.90 15.70
CA PRO A 141 -2.84 3.40 16.98
C PRO A 141 -4.33 3.73 17.20
N ALA A 142 -5.08 2.73 17.65
CA ALA A 142 -6.43 2.95 18.14
C ALA A 142 -6.38 3.72 19.47
N PRO A 143 -7.45 4.46 19.84
CA PRO A 143 -7.56 5.02 21.18
C PRO A 143 -7.44 3.92 22.24
N ALA A 144 -6.85 4.26 23.39
CA ALA A 144 -6.73 3.34 24.50
C ALA A 144 -8.11 2.83 24.95
N ILE A 145 -8.19 1.55 25.30
CA ILE A 145 -9.41 0.90 25.79
C ILE A 145 -9.12 0.12 27.05
N THR A 146 -10.10 -0.06 27.92
CA THR A 146 -9.91 -0.87 29.13
C THR A 146 -9.61 -2.32 28.77
N LEU A 147 -8.82 -3.01 29.59
CA LEU A 147 -8.47 -4.42 29.40
C LEU A 147 -9.73 -5.30 29.32
N ALA A 148 -10.74 -4.98 30.12
CA ALA A 148 -12.05 -5.63 30.06
C ALA A 148 -12.73 -5.45 28.68
N THR A 149 -12.68 -4.24 28.11
CA THR A 149 -13.24 -3.96 26.77
C THR A 149 -12.47 -4.69 25.67
N PHE A 150 -11.14 -4.73 25.78
CA PHE A 150 -10.29 -5.50 24.88
C PHE A 150 -10.65 -6.98 24.91
N MET A 151 -10.69 -7.60 26.10
CA MET A 151 -11.02 -9.02 26.26
C MET A 151 -12.44 -9.34 25.75
N ARG A 152 -13.45 -8.53 26.08
CA ARG A 152 -14.81 -8.72 25.52
C ARG A 152 -14.81 -8.66 23.99
N SER A 153 -14.09 -7.70 23.42
CA SER A 153 -14.03 -7.54 21.96
C SER A 153 -13.24 -8.66 21.29
N LEU A 154 -12.17 -9.14 21.93
CA LEU A 154 -11.38 -10.28 21.51
C LEU A 154 -12.26 -11.54 21.44
N PHE A 155 -12.93 -11.90 22.54
CA PHE A 155 -13.76 -13.09 22.63
C PHE A 155 -15.00 -13.02 21.72
N ALA A 156 -15.63 -11.84 21.61
CA ALA A 156 -16.73 -11.59 20.67
C ALA A 156 -16.30 -11.47 19.18
N ARG A 157 -15.01 -11.69 18.86
CA ARG A 157 -14.43 -11.55 17.51
C ARG A 157 -14.64 -10.16 16.87
N ARG A 158 -14.84 -9.14 17.71
CA ARG A 158 -14.93 -7.72 17.35
C ARG A 158 -13.54 -7.07 17.22
N LEU A 159 -12.51 -7.72 17.74
CA LEU A 159 -11.12 -7.45 17.43
C LEU A 159 -10.49 -8.73 16.88
N VAL A 160 -9.75 -8.59 15.78
CA VAL A 160 -8.99 -9.69 15.17
C VAL A 160 -7.54 -9.27 14.99
N CYS A 161 -6.61 -10.18 15.27
CA CYS A 161 -5.19 -9.98 15.07
C CYS A 161 -4.80 -10.36 13.64
N ARG A 162 -4.15 -9.46 12.91
CA ARG A 162 -3.55 -9.77 11.60
C ARG A 162 -2.29 -8.96 11.39
N GLN A 163 -1.45 -9.45 10.48
CA GLN A 163 -0.32 -8.68 9.97
C GLN A 163 -0.79 -7.69 8.91
N LEU A 164 -0.33 -6.44 9.00
CA LEU A 164 -0.54 -5.41 7.99
C LEU A 164 0.39 -5.63 6.79
N ASP A 165 -0.09 -5.33 5.59
CA ASP A 165 0.74 -5.14 4.40
C ASP A 165 0.99 -3.63 4.18
N GLY A 166 1.67 -3.02 5.15
CA GLY A 166 1.85 -1.58 5.19
C GLY A 166 2.57 -1.10 6.44
N TRP A 167 2.38 0.17 6.77
CA TRP A 167 3.07 0.83 7.87
C TRP A 167 2.07 1.26 8.93
N LEU A 168 2.45 1.09 10.20
CA LEU A 168 1.77 1.71 11.34
C LEU A 168 2.67 2.84 11.87
N GLU A 169 2.15 4.05 11.88
CA GLU A 169 2.83 5.19 12.47
C GLU A 169 2.48 5.30 13.95
N VAL A 170 3.49 5.17 14.83
CA VAL A 170 3.29 5.22 16.28
C VAL A 170 4.13 6.31 16.88
N THR A 171 3.45 7.24 17.54
CA THR A 171 4.04 8.33 18.31
C THR A 171 4.40 7.82 19.72
N LEU A 172 5.68 7.79 20.06
CA LEU A 172 6.20 7.24 21.31
C LEU A 172 6.87 8.32 22.16
N ALA A 173 6.64 8.30 23.47
CA ALA A 173 7.40 9.14 24.40
C ALA A 173 8.86 8.69 24.49
N ARG A 174 9.80 9.64 24.45
CA ARG A 174 11.24 9.41 24.60
C ARG A 174 11.88 10.55 25.39
N GLY A 175 12.15 10.32 26.67
CA GLY A 175 12.71 11.35 27.56
C GLY A 175 11.69 12.48 27.77
N ASP A 176 12.10 13.71 27.48
CA ASP A 176 11.29 14.93 27.48
C ASP A 176 10.56 15.20 26.15
N GLY A 177 10.79 14.37 25.13
CA GLY A 177 10.23 14.51 23.80
C GLY A 177 9.34 13.35 23.35
N VAL A 178 8.91 13.46 22.10
CA VAL A 178 8.09 12.47 21.39
C VAL A 178 8.78 12.13 20.08
N ILE A 179 8.74 10.86 19.68
CA ILE A 179 9.28 10.37 18.41
C ILE A 179 8.20 9.61 17.65
N ASP A 180 8.00 9.97 16.38
CA ASP A 180 7.20 9.18 15.47
C ASP A 180 8.05 8.04 14.91
N ARG A 181 7.57 6.81 15.11
CA ARG A 181 8.25 5.59 14.68
C ARG A 181 7.34 4.80 13.74
N PRO A 182 7.73 4.62 12.47
CA PRO A 182 7.02 3.74 11.56
C PRO A 182 7.37 2.28 11.88
N PHE A 183 6.35 1.43 11.92
CA PHE A 183 6.50 -0.02 12.03
C PHE A 183 6.08 -0.65 10.71
N PRO A 184 6.99 -1.29 9.95
CA PRO A 184 6.66 -2.01 8.74
C PRO A 184 6.01 -3.35 9.05
N SER A 185 5.00 -3.70 8.25
CA SER A 185 4.24 -4.94 8.31
C SER A 185 3.88 -5.43 9.72
N PRO A 186 3.32 -4.57 10.58
CA PRO A 186 3.12 -4.91 11.98
C PRO A 186 1.95 -5.87 12.18
N VAL A 187 2.02 -6.64 13.25
CA VAL A 187 0.93 -7.46 13.78
C VAL A 187 0.10 -6.59 14.74
N VAL A 188 -1.19 -6.39 14.43
CA VAL A 188 -2.07 -5.49 15.18
C VAL A 188 -3.45 -6.10 15.40
N TRP A 189 -4.10 -5.65 16.48
CA TRP A 189 -5.51 -5.92 16.75
C TRP A 189 -6.38 -4.81 16.16
N ALA A 190 -7.29 -5.14 15.26
CA ALA A 190 -8.23 -4.15 14.71
C ALA A 190 -9.62 -4.74 14.50
N LYS A 191 -10.62 -3.88 14.37
CA LYS A 191 -11.99 -4.32 14.10
C LYS A 191 -12.07 -4.89 12.67
N PRO A 192 -12.88 -5.93 12.42
CA PRO A 192 -13.11 -6.45 11.07
C PRO A 192 -13.45 -5.36 10.03
N SER A 193 -14.27 -4.37 10.40
CA SER A 193 -14.63 -3.26 9.51
C SER A 193 -13.44 -2.38 9.07
N GLU A 194 -12.42 -2.24 9.92
CA GLU A 194 -11.19 -1.50 9.59
C GLU A 194 -10.41 -2.27 8.51
N TRP A 195 -10.32 -3.60 8.68
CA TRP A 195 -9.71 -4.49 7.69
C TRP A 195 -10.45 -4.46 6.36
N ASP A 196 -11.77 -4.54 6.36
CA ASP A 196 -12.57 -4.50 5.14
C ASP A 196 -12.36 -3.19 4.38
N THR A 197 -12.32 -2.07 5.10
CA THR A 197 -12.07 -0.75 4.51
C THR A 197 -10.66 -0.66 3.90
N TYR A 198 -9.65 -1.15 4.62
CA TYR A 198 -8.28 -1.20 4.12
C TYR A 198 -8.14 -2.11 2.88
N GLN A 199 -8.79 -3.27 2.87
CA GLN A 199 -8.79 -4.19 1.72
C GLN A 199 -9.53 -3.61 0.51
N GLN A 200 -10.58 -2.81 0.72
CA GLN A 200 -11.21 -2.05 -0.36
C GLN A 200 -10.27 -0.96 -0.90
N HIS A 201 -9.52 -0.28 -0.03
CA HIS A 201 -8.53 0.71 -0.43
C HIS A 201 -7.42 0.11 -1.31
N LEU A 202 -6.85 -1.04 -0.92
CA LEU A 202 -5.84 -1.74 -1.71
C LEU A 202 -6.35 -2.12 -3.10
N ARG A 203 -7.55 -2.72 -3.18
CA ARG A 203 -8.19 -3.08 -4.47
C ARG A 203 -8.42 -1.88 -5.38
N ARG A 204 -8.80 -0.72 -4.82
CA ARG A 204 -8.97 0.52 -5.59
C ARG A 204 -7.64 1.00 -6.17
N ARG A 205 -6.57 1.03 -5.35
CA ARG A 205 -5.23 1.44 -5.78
C ARG A 205 -4.66 0.52 -6.86
N GLU A 206 -4.82 -0.79 -6.69
CA GLU A 206 -4.39 -1.77 -7.69
C GLU A 206 -5.10 -1.53 -9.02
N ALA A 207 -6.43 -1.42 -9.01
CA ALA A 207 -7.20 -1.15 -10.22
C ALA A 207 -6.83 0.19 -10.89
N GLU A 208 -6.52 1.22 -10.11
CA GLU A 208 -5.99 2.51 -10.61
C GLU A 208 -4.64 2.34 -11.30
N TRP A 209 -3.70 1.63 -10.68
CA TRP A 209 -2.41 1.33 -11.27
C TRP A 209 -2.53 0.50 -12.54
N GLU A 210 -3.40 -0.50 -12.59
CA GLU A 210 -3.64 -1.27 -13.81
C GLU A 210 -4.22 -0.41 -14.94
N ARG A 211 -5.13 0.52 -14.64
CA ARG A 211 -5.63 1.48 -15.63
C ARG A 211 -4.50 2.37 -16.15
N GLN A 212 -3.71 2.97 -15.26
CA GLN A 212 -2.58 3.81 -15.65
C GLN A 212 -1.56 3.05 -16.50
N ARG A 213 -1.25 1.79 -16.15
CA ARG A 213 -0.35 0.95 -16.96
C ARG A 213 -0.92 0.67 -18.35
N ARG A 214 -2.23 0.38 -18.45
CA ARG A 214 -2.89 0.17 -19.76
C ARG A 214 -2.91 1.44 -20.60
N ASP A 215 -3.22 2.58 -19.99
CA ASP A 215 -3.25 3.87 -20.68
C ASP A 215 -1.85 4.27 -21.16
N ALA A 216 -0.83 4.06 -20.32
CA ALA A 216 0.57 4.28 -20.68
C ALA A 216 1.02 3.35 -21.81
N GLY A 217 0.68 2.06 -21.75
CA GLY A 217 0.96 1.10 -22.81
C GLY A 217 0.29 1.46 -24.13
N THR A 218 -0.98 1.88 -24.06
CA THR A 218 -1.74 2.36 -25.22
C THR A 218 -1.13 3.64 -25.80
N HIS A 219 -0.73 4.58 -24.94
CA HIS A 219 -0.07 5.82 -25.38
C HIS A 219 1.27 5.55 -26.06
N ALA A 220 2.10 4.67 -25.49
CA ALA A 220 3.37 4.26 -26.07
C ALA A 220 3.20 3.57 -27.43
N ALA A 221 2.23 2.64 -27.54
CA ALA A 221 1.91 1.97 -28.80
C ALA A 221 1.43 2.97 -29.88
N ASN A 222 0.61 3.95 -29.49
CA ASN A 222 0.15 5.00 -30.40
C ASN A 222 1.30 5.89 -30.90
N ILE A 223 2.27 6.22 -30.04
CA ILE A 223 3.48 6.96 -30.43
C ILE A 223 4.32 6.16 -31.42
N ALA A 224 4.59 4.89 -31.11
CA ALA A 224 5.37 4.01 -31.98
C ALA A 224 4.72 3.85 -33.36
N ALA A 225 3.41 3.59 -33.38
CA ALA A 225 2.66 3.47 -34.64
C ALA A 225 2.64 4.79 -35.43
N LEU A 226 2.58 5.95 -34.76
CA LEU A 226 2.67 7.25 -35.45
C LEU A 226 4.05 7.44 -36.09
N ALA A 227 5.12 7.15 -35.34
CA ALA A 227 6.49 7.25 -35.83
C ALA A 227 6.74 6.33 -37.03
N GLU A 228 6.26 5.08 -36.98
CA GLU A 228 6.36 4.13 -38.09
C GLU A 228 5.68 4.64 -39.36
N ARG A 229 4.45 5.17 -39.23
CA ARG A 229 3.73 5.75 -40.39
C ARG A 229 4.47 6.95 -40.96
N GLN A 230 4.99 7.83 -40.11
CA GLN A 230 5.76 9.00 -40.52
C GLN A 230 7.06 8.59 -41.23
N GLN A 231 7.83 7.66 -40.66
CA GLN A 231 9.06 7.15 -41.26
C GLN A 231 8.81 6.54 -42.64
N ARG A 232 7.70 5.80 -42.81
CA ARG A 232 7.33 5.19 -44.10
C ARG A 232 6.93 6.21 -45.16
N LEU A 233 6.21 7.27 -44.78
CA LEU A 233 5.57 8.19 -45.74
C LEU A 233 6.38 9.43 -46.06
N VAL A 234 7.29 9.85 -45.17
CA VAL A 234 8.12 11.04 -45.37
C VAL A 234 8.92 10.99 -46.69
N PRO A 235 9.63 9.90 -47.05
CA PRO A 235 10.34 9.83 -48.33
C PRO A 235 9.40 9.97 -49.53
N LEU A 236 8.24 9.31 -49.50
CA LEU A 236 7.23 9.39 -50.57
C LEU A 236 6.67 10.80 -50.72
N ALA A 237 6.44 11.50 -49.59
CA ALA A 237 5.96 12.87 -49.58
C ALA A 237 7.00 13.85 -50.14
N VAL A 238 8.28 13.68 -49.76
CA VAL A 238 9.40 14.47 -50.29
C VAL A 238 9.52 14.29 -51.81
N ASP A 239 9.47 13.05 -52.31
CA ASP A 239 9.56 12.76 -53.73
C ASP A 239 8.37 13.32 -54.51
N ARG A 240 7.15 13.17 -53.96
CA ARG A 240 5.94 13.74 -54.54
C ARG A 240 6.01 15.26 -54.65
N ALA A 241 6.49 15.94 -53.60
CA ALA A 241 6.64 17.39 -53.57
C ALA A 241 7.64 17.88 -54.62
N LYS A 242 8.78 17.18 -54.77
CA LYS A 242 9.77 17.45 -55.84
C LYS A 242 9.17 17.28 -57.22
N GLN A 243 8.46 16.18 -57.48
CA GLN A 243 7.85 15.89 -58.78
C GLN A 243 6.78 16.92 -59.17
N GLN A 244 5.98 17.39 -58.21
CA GLN A 244 4.91 18.35 -58.49
C GLN A 244 5.41 19.78 -58.74
N THR A 245 6.52 20.17 -58.10
CA THR A 245 6.95 21.58 -58.07
C THR A 245 8.25 21.85 -58.82
N GLY A 246 9.07 20.82 -59.06
CA GLY A 246 10.44 20.97 -59.57
C GLY A 246 11.41 21.61 -58.59
N LEU A 247 10.98 21.91 -57.36
CA LEU A 247 11.80 22.53 -56.32
C LEU A 247 12.53 21.49 -55.46
N THR A 248 13.53 21.93 -54.71
CA THR A 248 14.16 21.07 -53.70
C THR A 248 13.21 20.92 -52.52
N ALA A 249 12.95 19.67 -52.11
CA ALA A 249 12.12 19.34 -50.95
C ALA A 249 12.90 18.55 -49.89
N TRP A 250 12.59 18.78 -48.61
CA TRP A 250 13.11 18.04 -47.48
C TRP A 250 12.10 18.02 -46.32
N ALA A 251 12.31 17.10 -45.38
CA ALA A 251 11.51 17.00 -44.16
C ALA A 251 12.13 17.84 -43.05
N GLY A 252 11.29 18.57 -42.31
CA GLY A 252 11.68 19.25 -41.08
C GLY A 252 11.42 18.41 -39.83
N GLU A 253 11.67 18.98 -38.66
CA GLU A 253 11.42 18.31 -37.38
C GLU A 253 9.93 18.25 -37.03
N GLN A 254 9.56 17.19 -36.32
CA GLN A 254 8.20 17.00 -35.83
C GLN A 254 7.92 17.97 -34.68
N GLU A 255 6.91 18.83 -34.84
CA GLU A 255 6.58 19.85 -33.84
C GLU A 255 5.08 19.92 -33.51
N LYS A 256 4.77 20.49 -32.34
CA LYS A 256 3.39 20.68 -31.86
C LYS A 256 2.55 21.53 -32.81
N TRP A 257 3.17 22.54 -33.45
CA TRP A 257 2.47 23.40 -34.40
C TRP A 257 2.09 22.69 -35.69
N TYR A 258 2.69 21.52 -35.95
CA TYR A 258 2.28 20.62 -37.02
C TYR A 258 1.30 19.55 -36.58
N ALA A 259 0.67 19.71 -35.42
CA ALA A 259 -0.13 18.67 -34.78
C ALA A 259 0.65 17.33 -34.63
N MET A 260 1.96 17.42 -34.38
CA MET A 260 2.88 16.27 -34.37
C MET A 260 3.04 15.55 -35.71
N GLY A 261 2.67 16.16 -36.83
CA GLY A 261 3.06 15.69 -38.15
C GLY A 261 4.49 16.09 -38.50
N VAL A 262 5.05 15.45 -39.53
CA VAL A 262 6.36 15.82 -40.09
C VAL A 262 6.15 16.80 -41.24
N PRO A 263 6.68 18.03 -41.16
CA PRO A 263 6.52 19.01 -42.22
C PRO A 263 7.46 18.74 -43.40
N ILE A 264 6.99 19.05 -44.60
CA ILE A 264 7.77 19.01 -45.83
C ILE A 264 7.90 20.43 -46.35
N PHE A 265 9.13 20.90 -46.47
CA PHE A 265 9.45 22.24 -46.95
C PHE A 265 9.99 22.20 -48.38
N LEU A 266 9.77 23.30 -49.09
CA LEU A 266 10.28 23.56 -50.44
C LEU A 266 11.17 24.79 -50.45
N ARG A 267 12.19 24.77 -51.29
CA ARG A 267 13.04 25.93 -51.58
C ARG A 267 13.46 25.96 -53.03
N ASN A 268 13.50 27.18 -53.58
CA ASN A 268 14.11 27.45 -54.85
C ASN A 268 15.61 27.74 -54.67
N ASN A 269 16.46 26.81 -55.07
CA ASN A 269 17.92 26.98 -54.95
C ASN A 269 18.48 28.04 -55.91
N HIS A 270 17.72 28.42 -56.95
CA HIS A 270 18.11 29.47 -57.89
C HIS A 270 17.68 30.87 -57.46
N ARG A 271 16.84 30.97 -56.42
CA ARG A 271 16.31 32.26 -55.92
C ARG A 271 16.14 32.21 -54.39
N LEU A 272 17.27 32.29 -53.69
CA LEU A 272 17.34 32.16 -52.22
C LEU A 272 16.51 33.21 -51.45
N SER A 273 16.20 34.36 -52.08
CA SER A 273 15.34 35.40 -51.50
C SER A 273 13.91 34.95 -51.26
N ASP A 274 13.46 33.86 -51.92
CA ASP A 274 12.09 33.38 -51.84
C ASP A 274 11.82 32.66 -50.51
N GLY A 275 12.86 32.24 -49.78
CA GLY A 275 12.71 31.55 -48.50
C GLY A 275 12.14 30.14 -48.61
N GLU A 276 11.81 29.57 -47.46
CA GLU A 276 11.28 28.20 -47.33
C GLU A 276 9.77 28.22 -47.25
N HIS A 277 9.13 27.33 -48.02
CA HIS A 277 7.67 27.25 -48.08
C HIS A 277 7.20 25.88 -47.61
N LEU A 278 6.21 25.86 -46.72
CA LEU A 278 5.57 24.63 -46.28
C LEU A 278 4.72 24.07 -47.43
N TRP A 279 5.09 22.90 -47.94
CA TRP A 279 4.29 22.17 -48.94
C TRP A 279 3.26 21.27 -48.31
N GLY A 280 3.66 20.53 -47.26
CA GLY A 280 2.81 19.51 -46.69
C GLY A 280 3.17 19.07 -45.29
N VAL A 281 2.25 18.33 -44.66
CA VAL A 281 2.43 17.76 -43.33
C VAL A 281 2.06 16.27 -43.37
N VAL A 282 3.01 15.42 -42.99
CA VAL A 282 2.87 13.96 -43.02
C VAL A 282 2.32 13.44 -41.70
N CYS A 283 1.20 12.72 -41.78
CA CYS A 283 0.53 12.06 -40.66
C CYS A 283 0.40 12.94 -39.41
N PRO A 284 -0.24 14.13 -39.49
CA PRO A 284 -0.55 14.88 -38.28
C PRO A 284 -1.57 14.13 -37.42
N VAL A 285 -1.52 14.33 -36.11
CA VAL A 285 -2.48 13.72 -35.17
C VAL A 285 -3.80 14.49 -35.27
N ALA A 286 -4.83 13.87 -35.83
CA ALA A 286 -6.13 14.52 -36.09
C ALA A 286 -6.73 15.23 -34.86
N SER A 287 -6.63 14.65 -33.65
CA SER A 287 -7.12 15.29 -32.42
C SER A 287 -6.30 16.49 -31.94
N ARG A 288 -5.12 16.72 -32.51
CA ARG A 288 -4.28 17.90 -32.28
C ARG A 288 -4.40 18.94 -33.39
N VAL A 289 -5.11 18.62 -34.47
CA VAL A 289 -5.45 19.58 -35.52
C VAL A 289 -6.59 20.45 -34.98
N GLY A 290 -6.27 21.69 -34.62
CA GLY A 290 -7.26 22.66 -34.18
C GLY A 290 -7.88 23.42 -35.35
N SER A 291 -8.91 24.24 -35.06
CA SER A 291 -9.53 25.14 -36.05
C SER A 291 -8.55 26.09 -36.73
N TRP A 292 -7.42 26.39 -36.08
CA TRP A 292 -6.32 27.19 -36.65
C TRP A 292 -5.74 26.59 -37.94
N ALA A 293 -5.80 25.27 -38.12
CA ALA A 293 -5.22 24.59 -39.29
C ALA A 293 -5.93 24.99 -40.58
N GLN A 294 -7.23 25.29 -40.54
CA GLN A 294 -7.99 25.75 -41.71
C GLN A 294 -7.42 27.03 -42.33
N TYR A 295 -6.83 27.88 -41.49
CA TYR A 295 -6.24 29.15 -41.91
C TYR A 295 -4.76 28.98 -42.25
N LYS A 296 -3.99 28.32 -41.36
CA LYS A 296 -2.52 28.18 -41.52
C LYS A 296 -2.11 27.16 -42.56
N TRP A 297 -2.94 26.15 -42.83
CA TRP A 297 -2.66 25.09 -43.81
C TRP A 297 -3.47 25.26 -45.09
N ARG A 298 -3.96 26.48 -45.35
CA ARG A 298 -4.61 26.78 -46.62
C ARG A 298 -3.59 26.63 -47.75
N GLY A 299 -3.84 25.71 -48.68
CA GLY A 299 -2.93 25.37 -49.77
C GLY A 299 -1.81 24.39 -49.40
N VAL A 300 -1.78 23.89 -48.16
CA VAL A 300 -0.84 22.85 -47.71
C VAL A 300 -1.45 21.46 -47.98
N THR A 301 -0.61 20.51 -48.40
CA THR A 301 -1.01 19.12 -48.61
C THR A 301 -0.82 18.29 -47.35
N VAL A 302 -1.88 17.66 -46.83
CA VAL A 302 -1.76 16.74 -45.70
C VAL A 302 -1.65 15.31 -46.22
N VAL A 303 -0.63 14.58 -45.79
CA VAL A 303 -0.41 13.20 -46.21
C VAL A 303 -0.90 12.25 -45.13
N ALA A 304 -1.92 11.46 -45.44
CA ALA A 304 -2.46 10.38 -44.61
C ALA A 304 -1.86 9.03 -45.02
N ALA A 305 -1.76 8.11 -44.06
CA ALA A 305 -1.23 6.78 -44.30
C ALA A 305 -2.21 5.83 -44.99
N ASP A 306 -3.50 6.05 -44.77
CA ASP A 306 -4.60 5.27 -45.32
C ASP A 306 -5.88 6.12 -45.40
N GLU A 307 -6.88 5.53 -46.03
CA GLU A 307 -8.18 6.16 -46.26
C GLU A 307 -8.97 6.42 -44.96
N ARG A 308 -8.70 5.65 -43.89
CA ARG A 308 -9.32 5.87 -42.57
C ARG A 308 -8.70 7.06 -41.86
N GLU A 309 -7.39 7.26 -41.97
CA GLU A 309 -6.69 8.44 -41.47
C GLU A 309 -7.08 9.68 -42.29
N ARG A 310 -7.20 9.56 -43.61
CA ARG A 310 -7.72 10.63 -44.49
C ARG A 310 -9.05 11.16 -44.00
N ARG A 311 -10.04 10.28 -43.79
CA ARG A 311 -11.37 10.67 -43.26
C ARG A 311 -11.32 11.36 -41.90
N ARG A 312 -10.46 10.90 -40.98
CA ARG A 312 -10.33 11.52 -39.65
C ARG A 312 -9.75 12.93 -39.74
N LEU A 313 -8.77 13.11 -40.63
CA LEU A 313 -8.13 14.40 -40.89
C LEU A 313 -9.08 15.36 -41.61
N ASP A 314 -9.79 14.87 -42.63
CA ASP A 314 -10.85 15.62 -43.33
C ASP A 314 -11.90 16.12 -42.34
N LEU A 315 -12.36 15.26 -41.41
CA LEU A 315 -13.32 15.64 -40.39
C LEU A 315 -12.75 16.71 -39.44
N ALA A 316 -11.52 16.54 -38.94
CA ALA A 316 -10.88 17.49 -38.04
C ALA A 316 -10.64 18.86 -38.69
N MET A 317 -10.43 18.88 -40.01
CA MET A 317 -10.19 20.11 -40.79
C MET A 317 -11.45 20.63 -41.50
N HIS A 318 -12.61 19.98 -41.31
CA HIS A 318 -13.86 20.31 -42.00
C HIS A 318 -13.74 20.36 -43.53
N GLY A 319 -12.89 19.51 -44.12
CA GLY A 319 -12.64 19.46 -45.55
C GLY A 319 -11.92 20.68 -46.14
N ALA A 320 -11.38 21.58 -45.30
CA ALA A 320 -10.76 22.83 -45.75
C ALA A 320 -9.35 22.66 -46.36
N VAL A 321 -8.73 21.49 -46.18
CA VAL A 321 -7.33 21.22 -46.54
C VAL A 321 -7.28 19.96 -47.41
N ASN A 322 -6.41 19.96 -48.42
CA ASN A 322 -6.24 18.82 -49.30
C ASN A 322 -5.53 17.67 -48.56
N VAL A 323 -6.23 16.56 -48.34
CA VAL A 323 -5.68 15.35 -47.70
C VAL A 323 -5.52 14.24 -48.72
N ILE A 324 -4.29 13.77 -48.91
CA ILE A 324 -3.93 12.71 -49.86
C ILE A 324 -3.46 11.45 -49.15
N VAL A 325 -3.58 10.30 -49.80
CA VAL A 325 -2.99 9.03 -49.34
C VAL A 325 -1.86 8.66 -50.29
N LEU A 326 -0.67 8.38 -49.75
CA LEU A 326 0.49 7.94 -50.54
C LEU A 326 0.74 6.45 -50.26
N GLY A 327 0.87 5.64 -51.32
CA GLY A 327 1.18 4.21 -51.22
C GLY A 327 0.02 3.24 -51.47
N ALA A 328 -1.11 3.68 -52.04
CA ALA A 328 -1.98 2.76 -52.77
C ALA A 328 -1.48 2.74 -54.22
N GLU A 329 -1.08 1.57 -54.72
CA GLU A 329 -0.94 1.37 -56.16
C GLU A 329 -2.19 1.91 -56.84
N ALA A 330 -1.98 2.72 -57.87
CA ALA A 330 -3.01 2.97 -58.85
C ALA A 330 -3.37 1.61 -59.47
N THR A 331 -4.40 0.97 -58.92
CA THR A 331 -5.17 -0.01 -59.69
C THR A 331 -5.85 0.82 -60.78
N GLY A 332 -5.16 0.89 -61.92
CA GLY A 332 -5.60 1.55 -63.13
C GLY A 332 -6.89 0.93 -63.67
N PRO A 333 -7.56 1.64 -64.60
CA PRO A 333 -8.93 1.41 -65.05
C PRO A 333 -9.19 0.04 -65.66
#